data_AF-A0A1C7EAZ0-F1
#
_entry.id   AF-A0A1C7EAZ0-F1
#
_cell.length_a   1.000
_cell.length_b   1.000
_cell.length_c   1.000
_cell.angle_alpha   90.00
_cell.angle_beta   90.00
_cell.angle_gamma   90.00
#
_symmetry.space_group_name_H-M   'P 1'
#
loop_
_entity.id
_entity.type
_entity.pdbx_description
1 polymer ?
#
loop_
_entity_poly.entity_id
_entity_poly.type
_entity_poly.pdbx_seq_one_letter_code
_entity_poly.pdbx_strand_id
1 'polypeptide(L)' 'MGGIASIGVPGLIIILVIVLIIFGPKKLPEIGGAVGKTFAEFKRSTKGLMDDDDEDEKDKKDKKDTTEPNKTESL' A
#
# COMPACT_ATOMS: atom_id res chain seq x y z
N MET A 1 3.31 18.20 34.98
CA MET A 1 3.80 16.84 34.68
C MET A 1 3.14 16.36 33.38
N GLY A 2 3.74 16.63 32.22
CA GLY A 2 3.12 16.42 30.91
C GLY A 2 4.09 15.79 29.92
N GLY A 3 4.58 14.60 30.24
CA GLY A 3 5.76 14.01 29.60
C GLY A 3 5.52 13.02 28.47
N ILE A 4 4.29 12.56 28.22
CA ILE A 4 4.06 11.47 27.23
C ILE A 4 2.85 11.69 26.31
N ALA A 5 1.75 12.30 26.78
CA ALA A 5 0.52 12.45 25.99
C ALA A 5 0.50 13.72 25.11
N SER A 6 1.29 14.74 25.47
CA SER A 6 1.52 15.94 24.65
C SER A 6 2.53 15.72 23.53
N ILE A 7 3.23 14.59 23.58
CA ILE A 7 4.17 14.17 22.54
C ILE A 7 3.34 13.48 21.44
N GLY A 8 2.65 14.26 20.63
CA GLY A 8 1.86 13.77 19.50
C GLY A 8 2.74 13.16 18.40
N VAL A 9 2.51 13.57 17.15
CA VAL A 9 3.31 13.14 15.99
C VAL A 9 4.84 13.18 16.21
N PRO A 10 5.42 14.18 16.92
CA PRO A 10 6.88 14.20 17.17
C PRO A 10 7.42 12.99 17.94
N GLY A 11 6.65 12.41 18.86
CA GLY A 11 7.09 11.26 19.67
C GLY A 11 7.07 9.97 18.89
N LEU A 12 6.03 9.81 18.07
CA LEU A 12 5.91 8.70 17.14
C LEU A 12 7.10 8.67 16.16
N ILE A 13 7.55 9.83 15.69
CA ILE A 13 8.73 9.93 14.82
C ILE A 13 9.99 9.40 15.53
N ILE A 14 10.21 9.77 16.80
CA ILE A 14 11.39 9.31 17.56
C ILE A 14 11.39 7.78 17.70
N ILE A 15 10.24 7.20 18.05
CA ILE A 15 10.09 5.74 18.17
C ILE A 15 10.36 5.08 16.81
N LEU A 16 9.79 5.64 15.74
CA LEU A 16 9.97 5.14 14.38
C LEU A 16 11.44 5.16 13.97
N VAL A 17 12.20 6.22 14.30
CA VAL A 17 13.64 6.29 14.01
C VAL A 17 14.42 5.19 14.72
N ILE A 18 14.14 4.91 15.99
CA ILE A 18 14.82 3.83 16.73
C ILE A 18 14.55 2.47 16.08
N VAL A 19 13.28 2.19 15.75
CA VAL A 19 12.87 0.98 15.04
C VAL A 19 13.57 0.89 13.68
N LEU A 20 13.66 2.00 12.95
CA LEU A 20 14.35 2.06 11.66
C LEU A 20 15.85 1.84 11.76
N ILE A 21 16.50 2.17 12.86
CA ILE A 21 17.92 1.85 13.04
C ILE A 21 18.11 0.34 13.20
N ILE A 22 17.22 -0.33 13.92
CA ILE A 22 17.28 -1.78 14.15
C ILE A 22 16.92 -2.57 12.88
N PHE A 23 15.81 -2.21 12.23
CA PHE A 23 15.29 -2.94 11.08
C PHE A 23 15.78 -2.40 9.73
N GLY A 24 16.19 -1.13 9.67
CA GLY A 24 16.57 -0.43 8.43
C GLY A 24 15.36 0.20 7.69
N PRO A 25 15.51 1.40 7.09
CA PRO A 25 14.44 2.08 6.34
C PRO A 25 13.97 1.32 5.10
N LYS A 26 14.79 0.41 4.57
CA LYS A 26 14.44 -0.43 3.42
C LYS A 26 13.44 -1.54 3.76
N LYS A 27 13.34 -1.95 5.03
CA LYS A 27 12.44 -3.04 5.45
C LYS A 27 10.98 -2.62 5.58
N LEU A 28 10.69 -1.37 5.92
CA LEU A 28 9.33 -0.86 5.95
C LEU A 28 8.60 -0.92 4.59
N PRO A 29 9.16 -0.43 3.47
CA PRO A 29 8.49 -0.53 2.16
C PRO A 29 8.42 -1.97 1.65
N GLU A 30 9.42 -2.81 1.96
CA GLU A 30 9.44 -4.24 1.60
C GLU A 30 8.26 -4.99 2.26
N ILE A 31 8.08 -4.82 3.58
CA ILE A 31 6.97 -5.42 4.33
C ILE A 31 5.64 -4.76 3.97
N GLY A 32 5.60 -3.43 3.87
CA GLY A 32 4.40 -2.68 3.51
C GLY A 32 3.87 -3.03 2.11
N GLY A 33 4.75 -3.32 1.15
CA GLY A 33 4.35 -3.81 -0.17
C GLY A 33 3.69 -5.19 -0.14
N ALA A 34 4.24 -6.13 0.66
CA ALA A 34 3.67 -7.47 0.81
C ALA A 34 2.33 -7.46 1.58
N VAL A 35 2.29 -6.73 2.70
CA VAL A 35 1.08 -6.54 3.51
C VAL A 35 0.03 -5.78 2.72
N GLY A 36 0.42 -4.73 1.99
CA GLY A 36 -0.50 -3.94 1.17
C GLY A 36 -1.17 -4.73 0.07
N LYS A 37 -0.44 -5.62 -0.62
CA LYS A 37 -1.04 -6.55 -1.60
C LYS A 37 -2.05 -7.49 -0.95
N THR A 38 -1.69 -8.06 0.21
CA THR A 38 -2.59 -8.93 0.98
C THR A 38 -3.86 -8.19 1.41
N PHE A 39 -3.73 -6.96 1.92
CA PHE A 39 -4.87 -6.12 2.29
C PHE A 39 -5.71 -5.67 1.09
N ALA A 40 -5.09 -5.40 -0.06
CA ALA A 40 -5.80 -5.03 -1.29
C ALA A 40 -6.67 -6.20 -1.80
N GLU A 41 -6.12 -7.40 -1.78
CA GLU A 41 -6.84 -8.63 -2.12
C GLU A 41 -7.92 -8.95 -1.08
N PHE A 42 -7.59 -8.85 0.21
CA PHE A 42 -8.56 -8.99 1.30
C PHE A 42 -9.73 -8.01 1.17
N LYS A 43 -9.46 -6.74 0.83
CA LYS A 43 -10.48 -5.73 0.59
C LYS A 43 -11.34 -6.08 -0.62
N ARG A 44 -10.76 -6.58 -1.71
CA ARG A 44 -11.48 -7.01 -2.92
C ARG A 44 -12.41 -8.18 -2.62
N SER A 45 -11.93 -9.19 -1.91
CA SER A 45 -12.70 -10.36 -1.50
C SER A 45 -13.80 -10.00 -0.51
N THR A 46 -13.48 -9.19 0.50
CA THR A 46 -14.45 -8.73 1.50
C THR A 46 -15.53 -7.86 0.85
N LYS A 47 -15.15 -6.97 -0.08
CA LYS A 47 -16.14 -6.16 -0.81
C LYS A 47 -17.08 -7.05 -1.61
N GLY A 48 -16.58 -8.04 -2.37
CA GLY A 48 -17.43 -8.95 -3.14
C GLY A 48 -18.37 -9.82 -2.28
N LEU A 49 -17.99 -10.12 -1.04
CA LEU A 49 -18.87 -10.82 -0.08
C LEU A 49 -19.94 -9.91 0.54
N MET A 50 -19.68 -8.60 0.60
CA MET A 50 -20.63 -7.58 1.07
C MET A 50 -21.53 -7.06 -0.05
N ASP A 51 -21.08 -7.14 -1.30
CA ASP A 51 -21.78 -6.73 -2.54
C ASP A 51 -22.88 -7.73 -2.96
N ASP A 52 -22.88 -8.96 -2.44
CA ASP A 52 -23.96 -9.94 -2.71
C ASP A 52 -25.34 -9.47 -2.14
N ASP A 53 -25.36 -8.39 -1.35
CA ASP A 53 -26.57 -7.70 -0.88
C ASP A 53 -26.82 -6.32 -1.54
N ASP A 54 -25.90 -5.76 -2.34
CA ASP A 54 -26.06 -4.44 -2.98
C ASP A 54 -25.34 -4.39 -4.35
N GLU A 55 -26.11 -4.47 -5.44
CA GLU A 55 -25.63 -4.27 -6.81
C GLU A 55 -25.08 -2.83 -7.02
N ASP A 56 -23.82 -2.69 -7.47
CA ASP A 56 -23.32 -1.78 -8.52
C ASP A 56 -21.92 -1.13 -8.31
N GLU A 57 -21.23 -1.00 -9.45
CA GLU A 57 -20.10 -0.13 -9.81
C GLU A 57 -18.62 -0.49 -9.48
N LYS A 58 -17.90 -0.80 -10.59
CA LYS A 58 -16.60 -0.26 -11.11
C LYS A 58 -15.37 -0.28 -10.18
N ASP A 59 -14.14 -0.50 -10.61
CA ASP A 59 -13.46 -0.06 -11.83
C ASP A 59 -12.11 -0.80 -12.00
N LYS A 60 -11.62 -0.75 -13.23
CA LYS A 60 -10.35 -1.30 -13.75
C LYS A 60 -9.13 -0.55 -13.21
N LYS A 61 -8.03 -1.26 -12.90
CA LYS A 61 -6.65 -0.84 -13.29
C LYS A 61 -5.58 -1.90 -13.01
N ASP A 62 -5.58 -2.96 -13.82
CA ASP A 62 -4.34 -3.66 -14.16
C ASP A 62 -3.82 -3.08 -15.49
N LYS A 63 -2.87 -2.14 -15.43
CA LYS A 63 -1.94 -1.86 -16.54
C LYS A 63 -0.78 -0.97 -16.10
N LYS A 64 0.39 -1.56 -15.83
CA LYS A 64 1.67 -1.10 -16.42
C LYS A 64 2.83 -2.06 -16.08
N ASP A 65 2.96 -3.13 -16.85
CA ASP A 65 4.27 -3.66 -17.21
C ASP A 65 4.16 -4.42 -18.54
N THR A 66 4.52 -3.73 -19.62
CA THR A 66 5.24 -4.27 -20.79
C THR A 66 5.61 -3.07 -21.65
N THR A 67 6.85 -2.64 -21.47
CA THR A 67 7.65 -1.98 -22.49
C THR A 67 7.76 -2.90 -23.70
N GLU A 68 7.43 -2.42 -24.90
CA GLU A 68 8.06 -2.81 -26.17
C GLU A 68 7.65 -1.85 -27.30
N PRO A 69 8.52 -0.92 -27.75
CA PRO A 69 8.35 -0.15 -28.96
C PRO A 69 9.15 -0.81 -30.10
N ASN A 70 8.45 -1.52 -30.99
CA ASN A 70 8.99 -2.15 -32.19
C ASN A 70 7.77 -2.39 -33.12
N LYS A 71 7.72 -2.06 -34.41
CA LYS A 71 8.64 -1.53 -35.41
C LYS A 71 7.76 -1.35 -36.67
N THR A 72 7.99 -0.28 -37.42
CA THR A 72 7.90 -0.14 -38.89
C THR A 72 6.64 -0.55 -39.69
N GLU A 73 6.40 0.29 -40.72
CA GLU A 73 5.82 0.00 -42.05
C GLU A 73 4.31 0.18 -42.25
N SER A 74 3.97 1.28 -42.94
CA SER A 74 3.12 1.34 -44.14
C SER A 74 2.95 2.83 -44.47
N LEU A 75 3.74 3.41 -45.39
CA LEU A 75 3.44 3.52 -46.83
C LEU A 75 1.99 3.93 -47.09
#